data_AF-A0A926WSA3-F1
#
_entry.id   AF-A0A926WSA3-F1
#
_cell.length_a   1.000
_cell.length_b   1.000
_cell.length_c   1.000
_cell.angle_alpha   90.00
_cell.angle_beta   90.00
_cell.angle_gamma   90.00
#
_symmetry.space_group_name_H-M   'P 1'
#
loop_
_entity.id
_entity.type
_entity.pdbx_description
1 polymer ?
#
loop_
_entity_poly.entity_id
_entity_poly.type
_entity_poly.pdbx_seq_one_letter_code
_entity_poly.pdbx_strand_id
1 'polypeptide(L)' 'MTPQEFLENLATAATDSEKLVVFARYLDTTALDNATSPKWRRLSYGSELQMALNNLAFHLEALAETGN' A
#
# COMPACT_ATOMS: atom_id res chain seq x y z
N MET A 1 2.89 9.21 -2.05
CA MET A 1 1.59 9.43 -2.70
C MET A 1 0.65 10.11 -1.72
N THR A 2 -0.16 11.08 -2.13
CA THR A 2 -1.23 11.63 -1.29
C THR A 2 -2.50 10.78 -1.43
N PRO A 3 -3.46 10.85 -0.48
CA PRO A 3 -4.75 10.19 -0.65
C PRO A 3 -5.50 10.62 -1.93
N GLN A 4 -5.34 11.88 -2.34
CA GLN A 4 -5.93 12.41 -3.57
C GLN A 4 -5.28 11.76 -4.81
N GLU A 5 -3.95 11.75 -4.89
CA GLU A 5 -3.20 11.09 -5.97
C GLU A 5 -3.53 9.59 -6.05
N PHE A 6 -3.74 8.93 -4.92
CA PHE A 6 -4.17 7.54 -4.89
C PHE A 6 -5.54 7.34 -5.56
N LEU A 7 -6.53 8.17 -5.20
CA LEU A 7 -7.86 8.10 -5.79
C LEU A 7 -7.86 8.40 -7.29
N GLU A 8 -7.05 9.37 -7.72
CA GLU A 8 -6.89 9.73 -9.14
C GLU A 8 -6.24 8.60 -9.94
N ASN A 9 -5.16 8.01 -9.42
CA ASN A 9 -4.50 6.86 -10.05
C ASN A 9 -5.41 5.63 -10.08
N LEU A 10 -6.20 5.40 -9.02
CA LEU A 10 -7.12 4.27 -8.96
C LEU A 10 -8.28 4.42 -9.95
N ALA A 11 -8.81 5.64 -10.11
CA ALA A 11 -9.90 5.93 -11.03
C ALA A 11 -9.47 5.83 -12.51
N THR A 12 -8.18 6.01 -12.80
CA THR A 12 -7.62 5.98 -14.16
C THR A 12 -7.03 4.62 -14.56
N ALA A 13 -6.85 3.70 -13.61
CA ALA A 13 -6.40 2.33 -13.88
C ALA A 13 -7.46 1.55 -14.70
N ALA A 14 -7.07 1.07 -15.88
CA ALA A 14 -7.95 0.40 -16.83
C ALA A 14 -8.12 -1.10 -16.52
N THR A 15 -7.11 -1.72 -15.91
CA THR A 15 -7.12 -3.15 -15.57
C THR A 15 -7.09 -3.39 -14.06
N ASP A 16 -7.52 -4.58 -13.63
CA ASP A 16 -7.42 -4.97 -12.22
C ASP A 16 -5.95 -5.09 -11.77
N SER A 17 -5.06 -5.55 -12.65
CA SER A 17 -3.60 -5.55 -12.40
C SER A 17 -3.06 -4.13 -12.13
N GLU A 18 -3.46 -3.13 -12.92
CA GLU A 18 -3.07 -1.74 -12.68
C GLU A 18 -3.62 -1.21 -11.35
N LYS A 19 -4.87 -1.55 -10.99
CA LYS A 19 -5.44 -1.17 -9.68
C LYS A 19 -4.62 -1.77 -8.54
N LEU A 20 -4.23 -3.04 -8.65
CA LEU A 20 -3.39 -3.72 -7.65
C LEU A 20 -2.04 -3.02 -7.46
N VAL A 21 -1.39 -2.58 -8.55
CA VAL A 21 -0.15 -1.77 -8.48
C VAL A 21 -0.38 -0.43 -7.79
N VAL A 22 -1.49 0.25 -8.08
CA VAL A 22 -1.84 1.52 -7.42
C VAL A 22 -2.03 1.33 -5.91
N PHE A 23 -2.71 0.25 -5.50
CA PHE A 23 -2.86 -0.10 -4.09
C PHE A 23 -1.53 -0.42 -3.42
N ALA A 24 -0.66 -1.22 -4.06
CA ALA A 24 0.64 -1.56 -3.50
C ALA A 24 1.49 -0.31 -3.23
N ARG A 25 1.56 0.61 -4.21
CA ARG A 25 2.28 1.88 -4.06
C ARG A 25 1.72 2.76 -2.94
N TYR A 26 0.40 2.79 -2.78
CA TYR A 26 -0.21 3.54 -1.68
C TYR A 26 0.14 2.95 -0.30
N LEU A 27 0.17 1.62 -0.20
CA LEU A 27 0.57 0.93 1.03
C LEU A 27 2.05 1.20 1.36
N ASP A 28 2.94 1.09 0.37
CA ASP A 28 4.38 1.25 0.53
C ASP A 28 4.79 2.70 0.87
N THR A 29 4.03 3.70 0.41
CA THR A 29 4.26 5.10 0.81
C THR A 29 3.41 5.52 2.00
N THR A 30 2.12 5.72 1.78
CA THR A 30 1.30 6.58 2.65
C THR A 30 0.83 5.83 3.88
N ALA A 31 0.48 4.55 3.70
CA ALA A 31 0.11 3.71 4.83
C ALA A 31 1.34 3.40 5.70
N LEU A 32 2.49 3.11 5.09
CA LEU A 32 3.73 2.82 5.81
C LEU A 32 4.30 4.04 6.54
N ASP A 33 4.30 5.22 5.93
CA ASP A 33 4.72 6.48 6.58
C ASP A 33 3.85 6.78 7.81
N ASN A 34 2.54 6.54 7.72
CA ASN A 34 1.64 6.69 8.86
C ASN A 34 1.89 5.61 9.93
N ALA A 35 2.05 4.36 9.53
CA ALA A 35 2.30 3.22 10.42
C ALA A 35 3.68 3.25 11.09
N THR A 36 4.62 4.03 10.57
CA THR A 36 5.94 4.23 11.18
C THR A 36 6.06 5.54 11.97
N SER A 37 4.98 6.32 12.06
CA SER A 37 4.95 7.57 12.82
C SER A 37 5.14 7.33 14.34
N PRO A 38 5.57 8.34 15.10
CA PRO A 38 5.80 8.20 16.55
C PRO A 38 4.59 7.74 17.35
N LYS A 39 3.37 8.04 16.88
CA LYS A 39 2.12 7.58 17.51
C LYS A 39 1.91 6.08 17.32
N TRP A 40 2.26 5.55 16.16
CA TRP A 40 2.12 4.13 15.83
C TRP A 40 3.23 3.28 16.42
N ARG A 41 4.47 3.78 16.49
CA ARG A 41 5.58 3.11 17.20
C ARG A 41 5.33 2.93 18.71
N ARG A 42 4.39 3.68 19.28
CA ARG A 42 3.97 3.55 20.69
C ARG A 42 2.94 2.44 20.91
N LEU A 43 2.36 1.89 19.85
CA LEU A 43 1.48 0.73 19.94
C LEU A 43 2.34 -0.52 20.19
N SER A 44 1.90 -1.39 21.08
CA SER A 44 2.62 -2.63 21.41
C SER A 44 2.77 -3.58 20.23
N TYR A 45 1.94 -3.41 19.19
CA TYR A 45 1.89 -4.20 17.97
C TYR A 45 2.26 -3.38 16.71
N GLY A 46 2.94 -2.24 16.88
CA GLY A 46 3.29 -1.33 15.77
C GLY A 46 4.22 -1.97 14.73
N SER A 47 5.15 -2.81 15.18
CA SER A 47 6.09 -3.53 14.30
C SER A 47 5.37 -4.56 13.42
N GLU A 48 4.39 -5.28 13.99
CA GLU A 48 3.57 -6.27 13.30
C GLU A 48 2.69 -5.62 12.24
N LEU A 49 2.15 -4.44 12.54
CA LEU A 49 1.40 -3.64 11.57
C LEU A 49 2.27 -3.18 10.40
N GLN A 50 3.49 -2.69 10.68
CA GLN A 50 4.43 -2.31 9.62
C GLN A 50 4.77 -3.51 8.73
N MET A 51 5.06 -4.66 9.32
CA MET A 51 5.35 -5.89 8.58
C MET A 51 4.15 -6.37 7.74
N ALA A 52 2.93 -6.30 8.30
CA ALA A 52 1.72 -6.68 7.59
C ALA A 52 1.47 -5.77 6.37
N LEU A 53 1.70 -4.46 6.50
CA LEU A 53 1.57 -3.51 5.39
C LEU A 53 2.59 -3.77 4.29
N ASN A 54 3.85 -4.03 4.65
CA ASN A 54 4.88 -4.42 3.69
C ASN A 54 4.52 -5.71 2.93
N ASN A 55 4.05 -6.73 3.66
CA ASN A 55 3.66 -8.00 3.04
C ASN A 55 2.47 -7.84 2.09
N LEU A 56 1.49 -7.01 2.47
CA LEU A 56 0.34 -6.71 1.62
C LEU A 56 0.78 -5.99 0.34
N ALA A 57 1.65 -4.97 0.44
CA ALA A 57 2.18 -4.28 -0.73
C ALA A 57 2.88 -5.25 -1.69
N PHE A 58 3.80 -6.06 -1.16
CA PHE A 58 4.54 -7.07 -1.94
C PHE A 58 3.62 -8.06 -2.66
N HIS A 59 2.62 -8.61 -1.96
CA HIS A 59 1.71 -9.59 -2.56
C HIS A 59 0.78 -8.98 -3.61
N LEU A 60 0.38 -7.72 -3.45
CA LEU A 60 -0.43 -7.02 -4.45
C LEU A 60 0.37 -6.77 -5.74
N GLU A 61 1.66 -6.42 -5.63
CA GLU A 61 2.54 -6.31 -6.81
C GLU A 61 2.70 -7.65 -7.50
N ALA A 62 3.02 -8.71 -6.75
CA ALA A 62 3.17 -10.05 -7.30
C ALA A 62 1.88 -10.54 -7.99
N LEU A 63 0.72 -10.26 -7.41
CA LEU A 63 -0.57 -10.62 -8.01
C LEU A 63 -0.82 -9.84 -9.31
N ALA A 64 -0.48 -8.56 -9.34
CA ALA A 64 -0.58 -7.74 -10.55
C ALA A 64 0.29 -8.27 -11.69
N GLU A 65 1.50 -8.77 -11.37
CA GLU A 65 2.42 -9.37 -12.35
C GLU A 65 1.88 -10.68 -12.93
N THR A 66 1.17 -11.48 -12.13
CA THR A 66 0.56 -12.74 -12.60
C THR A 66 -0.72 -12.56 -13.42
N GLY A 67 -1.34 -11.38 -13.37
CA GLY A 67 -2.56 -11.06 -14.11
C GLY A 67 -2.35 -10.51 -15.52
N ASN A 68 -1.09 -10.34 -15.94
CA ASN A 68 -0.68 -9.98 -17.31
C ASN A 68 -0.40 -11.22 -18.17
#